data_AF-A0AA35ZNA7-F1
#
_entry.id   AF-A0AA35ZNA7-F1
#
_cell.length_a   1.000
_cell.length_b   1.000
_cell.length_c   1.000
_cell.angle_alpha   90.00
_cell.angle_beta   90.00
_cell.angle_gamma   90.00
#
_symmetry.space_group_name_H-M   'P 1'
#
loop_
_entity.id
_entity.type
_entity.pdbx_description
1 polymer ?
#
loop_
_entity_poly.entity_id
_entity_poly.type
_entity_poly.pdbx_seq_one_letter_code
_entity_poly.pdbx_strand_id
1 'polypeptide(L)'
;MLTPSTIVTNLLCLFFAAFQSMLRILLLRISSDIVCYSSNPPTYILFIYEAKAIVPTSNLETVFDIKYSSHNQRCNHPPIRCTVVKKDDIVKEMKEKSFDVADFTMVYLTTAAKEDYNACVGGYCK
;
A
#
# COMPACT_ATOMS: atom_id res chain seq x y z
N MET A 1 16.89 -16.46 -72.43
CA MET A 1 18.08 -16.59 -71.59
C MET A 1 17.95 -15.58 -70.45
N LEU A 2 17.67 -16.05 -69.23
CA LEU A 2 17.62 -15.17 -68.06
C LEU A 2 19.05 -14.78 -67.70
N THR A 3 19.32 -13.49 -67.59
CA THR A 3 20.65 -12.97 -67.23
C THR A 3 20.99 -13.39 -65.80
N PRO A 4 22.25 -13.73 -65.51
CA PRO A 4 22.64 -14.19 -64.16
C PRO A 4 22.31 -13.18 -63.06
N SER A 5 22.21 -11.89 -63.39
CA SER A 5 21.82 -10.82 -62.47
C SER A 5 20.35 -10.90 -61.99
N THR A 6 19.41 -11.38 -62.82
CA THR A 6 17.99 -11.47 -62.43
C THR A 6 17.69 -12.69 -61.56
N ILE A 7 18.51 -13.74 -61.64
CA ILE A 7 18.39 -14.92 -60.77
C ILE A 7 18.86 -14.58 -59.35
N VAL A 8 19.95 -13.83 -59.22
CA VAL A 8 20.50 -13.41 -57.92
C VAL A 8 19.55 -12.47 -57.18
N THR A 9 18.92 -11.52 -57.86
CA THR A 9 17.98 -10.58 -57.21
C THR A 9 16.70 -11.27 -56.74
N ASN A 10 16.14 -12.19 -57.53
CA ASN A 10 14.97 -12.96 -57.14
C ASN A 10 15.26 -13.88 -55.94
N LEU A 11 16.44 -14.50 -55.91
CA LEU A 11 16.87 -15.34 -54.79
C LEU A 11 17.08 -14.50 -53.52
N LEU A 12 17.66 -13.31 -53.64
CA LEU A 12 17.85 -12.38 -52.51
C LEU A 12 16.51 -11.86 -51.95
N CYS A 13 15.54 -11.56 -52.83
CA CYS A 13 14.19 -11.16 -52.42
C CYS A 13 13.46 -12.28 -51.67
N LEU A 14 13.56 -13.53 -52.14
CA LEU A 14 12.98 -14.69 -51.45
C LEU A 14 13.63 -14.92 -50.08
N PHE A 15 14.95 -14.77 -49.97
CA PHE A 15 15.66 -14.86 -48.70
C PHE A 15 15.24 -13.76 -47.72
N PHE A 16 15.09 -12.52 -48.20
CA PHE A 16 14.66 -11.40 -47.36
C PHE A 16 13.21 -11.58 -46.87
N ALA A 17 12.31 -12.05 -47.74
CA ALA A 17 10.94 -12.38 -47.37
C ALA A 17 10.85 -13.53 -46.35
N ALA A 18 11.67 -14.58 -46.52
CA ALA A 18 11.75 -15.69 -45.57
C ALA A 18 12.33 -15.25 -44.21
N PHE A 19 13.34 -14.37 -44.21
CA PHE A 19 13.95 -13.83 -43.00
C PHE A 19 12.95 -12.95 -42.20
N GLN A 20 12.20 -12.09 -42.88
CA GLN A 20 11.15 -11.26 -42.25
C GLN A 20 10.01 -12.11 -41.65
N SER A 21 9.62 -13.20 -42.32
CA SER A 21 8.61 -14.14 -41.82
C SER A 21 9.10 -14.88 -40.57
N MET A 22 10.34 -15.38 -40.59
CA MET A 22 10.99 -16.02 -39.44
C MET A 22 11.11 -15.06 -38.24
N LEU A 23 11.49 -13.80 -38.48
CA LEU A 23 11.60 -12.79 -37.43
C LEU A 23 10.25 -12.48 -36.77
N ARG A 24 9.16 -12.44 -37.55
CA ARG A 24 7.79 -12.28 -37.03
C ARG A 24 7.34 -13.47 -36.19
N ILE A 25 7.63 -14.70 -36.62
CA ILE A 25 7.29 -15.91 -35.86
C ILE A 25 8.08 -15.96 -34.54
N LEU A 26 9.36 -15.59 -34.56
CA LEU A 26 10.20 -15.54 -33.37
C LEU A 26 9.72 -14.48 -32.37
N LEU A 27 9.33 -13.29 -32.83
CA LEU A 27 8.79 -12.23 -31.98
C LEU A 27 7.44 -12.62 -31.35
N LEU A 28 6.57 -13.31 -32.11
CA LEU A 28 5.33 -13.86 -31.55
C LEU A 28 5.59 -14.96 -30.51
N ARG A 29 6.63 -15.79 -30.71
CA ARG A 29 7.04 -16.83 -29.76
C ARG A 29 7.56 -16.24 -28.44
N ILE A 30 8.40 -15.20 -28.52
CA ILE A 30 8.94 -14.52 -27.33
C ILE A 30 7.82 -13.85 -26.53
N SER A 31 6.77 -13.34 -27.18
CA SER A 31 5.63 -12.74 -26.47
C SER A 31 4.71 -13.77 -25.81
N SER A 32 4.67 -15.02 -26.28
CA SER A 32 3.89 -16.11 -25.65
C SER A 32 4.64 -16.82 -24.51
N ASP A 33 5.97 -16.71 -24.46
CA ASP A 33 6.80 -17.40 -23.48
C ASP A 33 7.07 -16.56 -22.20
N ILE A 34 6.61 -15.29 -22.14
CA ILE A 34 6.50 -14.49 -20.89
C ILE A 34 5.15 -14.75 -20.21
N VAL A 35 4.72 -16.01 -20.19
CA VAL A 35 3.77 -16.49 -19.19
C VAL A 35 4.58 -17.39 -18.27
N CYS A 36 5.26 -16.76 -17.31
CA CYS A 36 6.00 -17.48 -16.30
C CYS A 36 5.02 -18.37 -15.51
N TYR A 37 5.18 -19.67 -15.66
CA TYR A 37 4.74 -20.65 -14.69
C TYR A 37 5.39 -20.33 -13.33
N SER A 38 4.55 -20.02 -12.34
CA SER A 38 4.91 -20.26 -10.95
C SER A 38 4.27 -21.59 -10.54
N SER A 39 5.10 -22.61 -10.45
CA SER A 39 4.75 -23.99 -10.14
C SER A 39 4.45 -24.12 -8.65
N ASN A 40 3.18 -24.00 -8.25
CA ASN A 40 2.54 -24.61 -7.07
C ASN A 40 1.10 -24.09 -7.07
N PRO A 41 0.04 -24.92 -7.18
CA PRO A 41 -1.31 -24.44 -6.91
C PRO A 41 -1.53 -24.49 -5.40
N PRO A 42 -1.64 -23.38 -4.67
CA PRO A 42 -2.22 -23.49 -3.36
C PRO A 42 -3.71 -23.58 -3.62
N THR A 43 -4.32 -24.65 -3.13
CA THR A 43 -5.75 -24.74 -2.89
C THR A 43 -6.21 -23.50 -2.13
N TYR A 44 -6.71 -22.51 -2.85
CA TYR A 44 -7.59 -21.48 -2.33
C TYR A 44 -8.70 -21.29 -3.36
N ILE A 45 -9.80 -22.02 -3.16
CA ILE A 45 -11.08 -21.54 -3.66
C ILE A 45 -11.40 -20.32 -2.81
N LEU A 46 -10.85 -19.17 -3.20
CA LEU A 46 -11.23 -17.88 -2.64
C LEU A 46 -12.46 -17.41 -3.41
N PHE A 47 -13.62 -17.66 -2.81
CA PHE A 47 -14.88 -16.95 -3.05
C PHE A 47 -15.48 -17.02 -4.46
N ILE A 48 -16.38 -17.98 -4.67
CA ILE A 48 -17.57 -17.72 -5.50
C ILE A 48 -18.52 -16.91 -4.61
N TYR A 49 -18.51 -15.58 -4.72
CA TYR A 49 -19.49 -14.71 -4.06
C TYR A 49 -20.65 -14.48 -5.04
N GLU A 50 -21.88 -14.82 -4.64
CA GLU A 50 -23.06 -14.67 -5.52
C GLU A 50 -23.42 -13.20 -5.78
N ALA A 51 -22.96 -12.27 -4.93
CA ALA A 51 -23.15 -10.85 -5.07
C ALA A 51 -21.83 -10.14 -5.41
N LYS A 52 -21.89 -8.87 -5.83
CA LYS A 52 -20.69 -8.02 -5.97
C LYS A 52 -20.61 -7.14 -4.73
N ALA A 53 -19.54 -7.25 -3.95
CA ALA A 53 -19.31 -6.34 -2.82
C ALA A 53 -19.05 -4.91 -3.34
N ILE A 54 -19.80 -3.94 -2.84
CA ILE A 54 -19.56 -2.50 -3.06
C ILE A 54 -19.01 -1.96 -1.75
N VAL A 55 -17.69 -1.84 -1.66
CA VAL A 55 -17.02 -1.26 -0.50
C VAL A 55 -16.93 0.25 -0.71
N PRO A 56 -17.53 1.08 0.16
CA PRO A 56 -17.43 2.53 0.03
C PRO A 56 -15.98 2.96 0.34
N THR A 57 -15.39 3.73 -0.58
CA THR A 57 -14.02 4.24 -0.44
C THR A 57 -13.97 5.63 0.20
N SER A 58 -15.02 6.43 0.02
CA SER A 58 -15.10 7.82 0.50
C SER A 58 -16.50 8.17 0.99
N ASN A 59 -16.58 9.21 1.82
CA ASN A 59 -17.85 9.77 2.28
C ASN A 59 -18.52 10.57 1.15
N LEU A 60 -19.84 10.48 1.03
CA LEU A 60 -20.61 11.16 -0.04
C LEU A 60 -20.37 12.67 -0.10
N GLU A 61 -20.20 13.31 1.05
CA GLU A 61 -19.90 14.75 1.16
C GLU A 61 -18.58 15.12 0.46
N THR A 62 -17.60 14.22 0.49
CA THR A 62 -16.26 14.42 -0.07
C THR A 62 -16.12 13.98 -1.53
N VAL A 63 -17.12 13.28 -2.07
CA VAL A 63 -17.13 12.82 -3.47
C VAL A 63 -17.21 14.00 -4.43
N PHE A 64 -18.06 14.98 -4.11
CA PHE A 64 -18.30 16.16 -4.95
C PHE A 64 -17.52 17.40 -4.48
N ASP A 65 -17.27 17.56 -3.18
CA ASP A 65 -16.44 18.66 -2.64
C ASP A 65 -15.01 18.18 -2.37
N ILE A 66 -14.20 18.07 -3.43
CA ILE A 66 -12.84 17.50 -3.40
C ILE A 66 -11.79 18.55 -2.98
N LYS A 67 -12.11 19.39 -2.00
CA LYS A 67 -11.13 20.35 -1.46
C LYS A 67 -10.09 19.59 -0.64
N TYR A 68 -8.90 19.45 -1.22
CA TYR A 68 -7.84 18.69 -0.59
C TYR A 68 -7.20 19.41 0.61
N SER A 69 -7.12 20.75 0.59
CA SER A 69 -6.41 21.52 1.65
C SER A 69 -7.04 21.38 3.02
N SER A 70 -8.37 21.35 3.12
CA SER A 70 -9.12 21.11 4.36
C SER A 70 -9.06 19.64 4.79
N HIS A 71 -9.07 18.71 3.84
CA HIS A 71 -8.99 17.27 4.10
C HIS A 71 -7.58 16.80 4.49
N ASN A 72 -6.54 17.53 4.08
CA ASN A 72 -5.15 17.14 4.27
C ASN A 72 -4.69 17.30 5.74
N GLN A 73 -5.00 16.29 6.55
CA GLN A 73 -4.59 16.24 7.96
C GLN A 73 -3.08 16.11 8.16
N ARG A 74 -2.34 15.59 7.16
CA ARG A 74 -0.88 15.38 7.27
C ARG A 74 -0.12 16.68 7.49
N CYS A 75 -0.50 17.72 6.74
CA CYS A 75 0.14 19.03 6.81
C CYS A 75 -0.61 20.01 7.73
N ASN A 76 -1.77 19.61 8.26
CA ASN A 76 -2.55 20.41 9.19
C ASN A 76 -2.14 20.17 10.65
N HIS A 77 -0.83 20.27 10.93
CA HIS A 77 -0.31 20.27 12.29
C HIS A 77 0.21 21.69 12.61
N PRO A 78 0.13 22.12 13.87
CA PRO A 78 0.67 23.42 14.26
C PRO A 78 2.19 23.46 13.99
N PRO A 79 2.73 24.64 13.61
CA PRO A 79 4.16 24.77 13.36
C PRO A 79 4.97 24.50 14.64
N ILE A 80 6.16 23.93 14.47
CA ILE A 80 7.08 23.63 15.57
C ILE A 80 7.52 24.94 16.24
N ARG A 81 7.31 25.06 17.55
CA ARG A 81 7.74 26.21 18.35
C ARG A 81 8.93 25.81 19.21
N CYS A 82 10.11 26.33 18.87
CA CYS A 82 11.34 26.10 19.64
C CYS A 82 11.71 27.37 20.42
N THR A 83 11.71 27.27 21.75
CA THR A 83 12.13 28.36 22.65
C THR A 83 13.43 28.00 23.35
N VAL A 84 14.38 28.94 23.40
CA VAL A 84 15.63 28.76 24.14
C VAL A 84 15.41 29.17 25.59
N VAL A 85 15.52 28.20 26.50
CA VAL A 85 15.38 28.43 27.94
C VAL A 85 16.75 28.74 28.54
N LYS A 86 16.90 29.90 29.20
CA LYS A 86 18.15 30.27 29.88
C LYS A 86 18.13 29.86 31.34
N LYS A 87 19.30 29.87 31.98
CA LYS A 87 19.44 29.57 33.41
C LYS A 87 18.54 30.45 34.28
N ASP A 88 18.43 31.73 33.95
CA ASP A 88 17.64 32.69 34.73
C ASP A 88 16.14 32.33 34.73
N ASP A 89 15.63 31.88 33.59
CA ASP A 89 14.23 31.43 33.44
C ASP A 89 13.96 30.17 34.28
N ILE A 90 14.90 29.23 34.29
CA ILE A 90 14.78 27.99 35.09
C ILE A 90 14.79 28.31 36.59
N VAL A 91 15.70 29.17 37.04
CA VAL A 91 15.79 29.56 38.47
C VAL A 91 14.51 30.26 38.91
N LYS A 92 13.89 31.05 38.03
CA LYS A 92 12.60 31.67 38.28
C LYS A 92 11.48 30.62 38.39
N GLU A 93 11.39 29.72 37.41
CA GLU A 93 10.37 28.67 37.37
C GLU A 93 10.44 27.73 38.59
N MET A 94 11.65 27.40 39.05
CA MET A 94 11.86 26.58 40.25
C MET A 94 11.44 27.27 41.54
N LYS A 95 11.49 28.61 41.59
CA LYS A 95 11.02 29.39 42.75
C LYS A 95 9.50 29.53 42.77
N GLU A 96 8.88 29.54 41.59
CA GLU A 96 7.43 29.73 41.42
C GLU A 96 6.63 28.43 41.57
N LYS A 97 7.22 27.27 41.23
CA LYS A 97 6.53 25.97 41.29
C LYS A 97 6.49 25.39 42.71
N SER A 98 5.29 24.99 43.14
CA SER A 98 5.03 24.13 44.30
C SER A 98 4.20 22.94 43.85
N PHE A 99 4.43 21.75 44.42
CA PHE A 99 3.71 20.53 44.02
C PHE A 99 2.55 20.23 44.97
N ASP A 100 1.36 20.02 44.42
CA ASP A 100 0.21 19.41 45.08
C ASP A 100 0.05 17.94 44.62
N VAL A 101 -0.80 17.16 45.30
CA VAL A 101 -1.07 15.75 44.98
C VAL A 101 -1.58 15.57 43.54
N ALA A 102 -2.29 16.57 43.00
CA ALA A 102 -2.82 16.55 41.63
C ALA A 102 -1.76 16.77 40.53
N ASP A 103 -0.58 17.29 40.86
CA ASP A 103 0.48 17.56 39.88
C ASP A 103 1.26 16.30 39.48
N PHE A 104 1.09 15.23 40.25
CA PHE A 104 1.71 13.94 39.96
C PHE A 104 0.90 13.17 38.91
N THR A 105 1.60 12.57 37.95
CA THR A 105 0.99 11.70 36.96
C THR A 105 0.27 10.53 37.63
N MET A 106 -0.97 10.26 37.22
CA MET A 106 -1.72 9.11 37.71
C MET A 106 -1.00 7.80 37.39
N VAL A 107 -0.88 6.93 38.39
CA VAL A 107 -0.30 5.59 38.22
C VAL A 107 -1.30 4.72 37.47
N TYR A 108 -0.85 4.03 36.41
CA TYR A 108 -1.65 3.01 35.73
C TYR A 108 -1.71 1.74 36.58
N LEU A 109 -2.66 1.70 37.52
CA LEU A 109 -2.86 0.54 38.38
C LEU A 109 -3.68 -0.51 37.64
N THR A 110 -3.12 -1.71 37.50
CA THR A 110 -3.88 -2.88 37.08
C THR A 110 -4.77 -3.34 38.23
N THR A 111 -6.06 -3.56 37.95
CA THR A 111 -6.97 -4.12 38.95
C THR A 111 -6.61 -5.58 39.22
N ALA A 112 -6.77 -6.03 40.46
CA ALA A 112 -6.65 -7.44 40.77
C ALA A 112 -7.78 -8.20 40.06
N ALA A 113 -7.43 -8.99 39.04
CA ALA A 113 -8.37 -9.84 38.34
C ALA A 113 -8.57 -11.14 39.12
N LYS A 114 -9.82 -11.54 39.32
CA LYS A 114 -10.15 -12.89 39.76
C LYS A 114 -10.42 -13.72 38.51
N GLU A 115 -9.50 -14.62 38.20
CA GLU A 115 -9.63 -15.51 37.05
C GLU A 115 -10.68 -16.60 37.37
N ASP A 116 -11.67 -16.74 36.50
CA ASP A 116 -12.68 -17.80 36.56
C ASP A 116 -12.93 -18.32 35.13
N TYR A 117 -13.02 -19.65 35.00
CA TYR A 117 -12.97 -20.38 33.73
C TYR A 117 -14.14 -20.03 32.79
N ASN A 118 -15.32 -19.71 33.34
CA ASN A 118 -16.53 -19.39 32.58
C ASN A 118 -17.13 -18.01 32.94
N ALA A 119 -16.31 -17.08 33.43
CA ALA A 119 -16.75 -15.81 34.04
C ALA A 119 -17.60 -14.91 33.13
N CYS A 120 -17.30 -14.87 31.82
CA CYS A 120 -18.04 -14.08 30.84
C CYS A 120 -19.10 -14.92 30.14
N VAL A 121 -20.36 -14.76 30.54
CA VAL A 121 -21.55 -15.31 29.83
C VAL A 121 -21.43 -16.83 29.60
N GLY A 122 -20.91 -17.58 30.58
CA GLY A 122 -20.77 -19.03 30.48
C GLY A 122 -19.80 -19.51 29.40
N GLY A 123 -18.88 -18.64 28.95
CA GLY A 123 -17.94 -18.92 27.86
C GLY A 123 -18.43 -18.52 26.46
N TYR A 124 -19.60 -17.87 26.34
CA TYR A 124 -20.17 -17.49 25.04
C TYR A 124 -20.45 -15.98 24.94
N CYS A 125 -19.69 -15.29 24.10
CA CYS A 125 -19.97 -13.89 23.75
C CYS A 125 -20.98 -13.80 22.60
N LYS A 126 -21.85 -12.78 22.64
CA LYS A 126 -22.78 -12.47 21.54
C LYS A 126 -22.10 -11.63 20.47
#